data_AF-A0A0M8K7V4-F1
#
_entry.id   AF-A0A0M8K7V4-F1
#
_cell.length_a   1.000
_cell.length_b   1.000
_cell.length_c   1.000
_cell.angle_alpha   90.00
_cell.angle_beta   90.00
_cell.angle_gamma   90.00
#
_symmetry.space_group_name_H-M   'P 1'
#
loop_
_entity.id
_entity.type
_entity.pdbx_description
1 polymer ?
#
loop_
_entity_poly.entity_id
_entity_poly.type
_entity_poly.pdbx_seq_one_letter_code
_entity_poly.pdbx_strand_id
1 'polypeptide(L)'
;MVSLNIDDYEPQTFTDAVSRLLEEYGHVLLLLPDQWTPVAQKSVQLADHVVSIGGAPTWLTLHGNRDLAIITNDKRDILHTARVVTERQVGVALSSGGSKTLAHIGVLRVLEREGVPIDMLAGTSGGAFVAAFYALGYTPDELAEFVKTLPKVNTWRNWDINLPPTSGLIKGHKAYQLLEAWFEGKTFTDTRIPLYIVAADLATGEEIIFERGSLAHAVRASVSIPVIADPWRYQERFFVDGAVVNPLPVSVLRERGANIVIGSSVVHTETDPDLPSFEKKPNLLQTISRLINTVERKIITKQIEMADVFIHPHVFADHSLDFSQVDRLVELGEQAAEAELETIRTALQREHILPPPQI
;
A
#
# COMPACT_ATOMS: atom_id res chain seq x y z
N MET A 1 10.82 -15.59 24.30
CA MET A 1 12.03 -14.87 23.85
C MET A 1 13.05 -14.92 24.96
N VAL A 2 14.26 -15.38 24.65
CA VAL A 2 15.41 -15.39 25.56
C VAL A 2 16.53 -14.57 24.91
N SER A 3 17.32 -13.88 25.72
CA SER A 3 18.50 -13.14 25.26
C SER A 3 19.76 -13.91 25.62
N LEU A 4 20.66 -14.07 24.66
CA LEU A 4 21.96 -14.69 24.82
C LEU A 4 23.05 -13.63 24.68
N ASN A 5 23.95 -13.56 25.67
CA ASN A 5 25.23 -12.88 25.48
C ASN A 5 26.19 -13.84 24.78
N ILE A 6 26.66 -13.49 23.59
CA ILE A 6 27.43 -14.41 22.76
C ILE A 6 28.91 -14.49 23.18
N ASP A 7 29.38 -13.56 23.99
CA ASP A 7 30.78 -13.51 24.46
C ASP A 7 31.13 -14.69 25.39
N ASP A 8 30.13 -15.40 25.92
CA ASP A 8 30.31 -16.54 26.84
C ASP A 8 30.52 -17.89 26.11
N TYR A 9 30.55 -17.91 24.77
CA TYR A 9 30.51 -19.15 23.98
C TYR A 9 31.70 -19.32 23.03
N GLU A 10 32.08 -20.58 22.80
CA GLU A 10 32.94 -20.99 21.69
C GLU A 10 32.08 -21.29 20.44
N PRO A 11 32.57 -21.14 19.20
CA PRO A 11 31.74 -21.22 17.99
C PRO A 11 30.94 -22.51 17.82
N GLN A 12 31.50 -23.65 18.23
CA GLN A 12 30.84 -24.95 18.13
C GLN A 12 29.73 -25.10 19.19
N THR A 13 30.00 -24.71 20.43
CA THR A 13 29.01 -24.81 21.52
C THR A 13 27.90 -23.77 21.39
N PHE A 14 28.19 -22.64 20.73
CA PHE A 14 27.21 -21.60 20.42
C PHE A 14 26.07 -22.11 19.53
N THR A 15 26.40 -22.84 18.46
CA THR A 15 25.38 -23.35 17.52
C THR A 15 24.42 -24.30 18.23
N ASP A 16 24.93 -25.23 19.04
CA ASP A 16 24.12 -26.18 19.81
C ASP A 16 23.25 -25.49 20.89
N ALA A 17 23.72 -24.36 21.43
CA ALA A 17 22.95 -23.57 22.39
C ALA A 17 21.80 -22.85 21.71
N VAL A 18 22.04 -22.21 20.56
CA VAL A 18 21.01 -21.53 19.78
C VAL A 18 19.94 -22.52 19.32
N SER A 19 20.32 -23.69 18.80
CA SER A 19 19.37 -24.73 18.36
C SER A 19 18.45 -25.18 19.50
N ARG A 20 19.00 -25.42 20.69
CA ARG A 20 18.19 -25.81 21.88
C ARG A 20 17.21 -24.73 22.30
N LEU A 21 17.63 -23.46 22.28
CA LEU A 21 16.76 -22.35 22.65
C LEU A 21 15.68 -22.08 21.59
N LEU A 22 15.97 -22.32 20.31
CA LEU A 22 14.97 -22.25 19.25
C LEU A 22 13.91 -23.33 19.44
N GLU A 23 14.30 -24.56 19.78
CA GLU A 23 13.35 -25.65 20.10
C GLU A 23 12.45 -25.30 21.29
N GLU A 24 12.98 -24.61 22.30
CA GLU A 24 12.24 -24.26 23.52
C GLU A 24 11.36 -23.01 23.37
N TYR A 25 11.86 -21.96 22.70
CA TYR A 25 11.25 -20.63 22.70
C TYR A 25 10.71 -20.16 21.34
N GLY A 26 10.95 -20.91 20.26
CA GLY A 26 10.56 -20.57 18.88
C GLY A 26 11.35 -19.42 18.24
N HIS A 27 11.78 -18.44 19.05
CA HIS A 27 12.62 -17.31 18.61
C HIS A 27 13.72 -17.00 19.61
N VAL A 28 14.92 -16.66 19.10
CA VAL A 28 16.10 -16.29 19.89
C VAL A 28 16.62 -14.93 19.44
N LEU A 29 16.83 -14.02 20.40
CA LEU A 29 17.44 -12.72 20.13
C LEU A 29 18.92 -12.77 20.52
N LEU A 30 19.79 -12.50 19.54
CA LEU A 30 21.24 -12.47 19.72
C LEU A 30 21.72 -11.01 19.74
N LEU A 31 22.42 -10.63 20.80
CA LEU A 31 23.13 -9.35 20.86
C LEU A 31 24.53 -9.54 20.30
N LEU A 32 24.82 -8.90 19.17
CA LEU A 32 26.13 -8.99 18.51
C LEU A 32 27.11 -7.98 19.13
N PRO A 33 28.39 -8.35 19.32
CA PRO A 33 29.43 -7.46 19.82
C PRO A 33 29.85 -6.46 18.74
N ASP A 34 30.48 -5.37 19.18
CA ASP A 34 30.99 -4.33 18.26
C ASP A 34 32.18 -4.81 17.41
N GLN A 35 32.87 -5.87 17.84
CA GLN A 35 34.05 -6.42 17.17
C GLN A 35 33.75 -7.70 16.39
N TRP A 36 34.50 -7.92 15.31
CA TRP A 36 34.42 -9.16 14.55
C TRP A 36 35.08 -10.30 15.35
N THR A 37 34.26 -11.25 15.80
CA THR A 37 34.71 -12.53 16.37
C THR A 37 34.18 -13.72 15.56
N PRO A 38 34.79 -14.93 15.67
CA PRO A 38 34.26 -16.14 15.04
C PRO A 38 32.81 -16.45 15.43
N VAL A 39 32.43 -16.15 16.68
CA VAL A 39 31.07 -16.32 17.18
C VAL A 39 30.12 -15.31 16.54
N ALA A 40 30.50 -14.02 16.47
CA ALA A 40 29.70 -12.99 15.80
C ALA A 40 29.45 -13.31 14.32
N GLN A 41 30.47 -13.81 13.62
CA GLN A 41 30.33 -14.29 12.24
C GLN A 41 29.33 -15.45 12.16
N LYS A 42 29.42 -16.41 13.09
CA LYS A 42 28.49 -17.55 13.14
C LYS A 42 27.07 -17.11 13.47
N SER A 43 26.88 -16.15 14.38
CA SER A 43 25.58 -15.58 14.71
C SER A 43 24.92 -14.92 13.49
N VAL A 44 25.65 -14.11 12.73
CA VAL A 44 25.15 -13.48 11.49
C VAL A 44 24.80 -14.52 10.43
N GLN A 45 25.55 -15.63 10.34
CA GLN A 45 25.24 -16.73 9.42
C GLN A 45 23.99 -17.53 9.80
N LEU A 46 23.67 -17.61 11.10
CA LEU A 46 22.52 -18.36 11.61
C LEU A 46 21.24 -17.51 11.69
N ALA A 47 21.36 -16.18 11.67
CA ALA A 47 20.23 -15.29 11.85
C ALA A 47 19.40 -15.14 10.56
N ASP A 48 18.08 -15.27 10.70
CA ASP A 48 17.12 -14.95 9.63
C ASP A 48 17.08 -13.44 9.35
N HIS A 49 17.25 -12.63 10.40
CA HIS A 49 17.28 -11.17 10.33
C HIS A 49 18.43 -10.61 11.14
N VAL A 50 19.12 -9.61 10.57
CA VAL A 50 20.16 -8.87 11.27
C VAL A 50 19.80 -7.40 11.27
N VAL A 51 19.66 -6.81 12.46
CA VAL A 51 19.24 -5.42 12.62
C VAL A 51 20.33 -4.63 13.33
N SER A 52 20.66 -3.46 12.81
CA SER A 52 21.60 -2.53 13.40
C SER A 52 20.94 -1.17 13.57
N ILE A 53 20.98 -0.63 14.79
CA ILE A 53 20.29 0.60 15.18
C ILE A 53 21.30 1.74 15.31
N GLY A 54 21.08 2.85 14.61
CA GLY A 54 21.93 4.04 14.70
C GLY A 54 23.24 3.96 13.90
N GLY A 55 23.44 2.89 13.13
CA GLY A 55 24.60 2.66 12.27
C GLY A 55 25.24 1.29 12.50
N ALA A 56 25.80 0.71 11.43
CA ALA A 56 26.40 -0.63 11.47
C ALA A 56 27.92 -0.58 11.64
N PRO A 57 28.50 -1.46 12.49
CA PRO A 57 29.94 -1.67 12.54
C PRO A 57 30.50 -2.01 11.15
N THR A 58 31.74 -1.58 10.88
CA THR A 58 32.39 -1.80 9.58
C THR A 58 32.47 -3.28 9.20
N TRP A 59 32.70 -4.16 10.18
CA TRP A 59 32.75 -5.59 9.91
C TRP A 59 31.37 -6.14 9.47
N LEU A 60 30.29 -5.61 10.02
CA LEU A 60 28.93 -6.04 9.69
C LEU A 60 28.52 -5.55 8.29
N THR A 61 29.01 -4.39 7.85
CA THR A 61 28.79 -3.91 6.48
C THR A 61 29.64 -4.65 5.44
N LEU A 62 30.85 -5.10 5.81
CA LEU A 62 31.75 -5.85 4.92
C LEU A 62 31.41 -7.35 4.82
N HIS A 63 30.90 -7.93 5.91
CA HIS A 63 30.71 -9.38 6.06
C HIS A 63 29.28 -9.77 6.44
N GLY A 64 28.37 -8.81 6.55
CA GLY A 64 26.97 -9.03 6.84
C GLY A 64 26.24 -9.79 5.73
N ASN A 65 25.13 -10.42 6.11
CA ASN A 65 24.25 -11.12 5.19
C ASN A 65 23.43 -10.13 4.34
N ARG A 66 22.75 -10.62 3.29
CA ARG A 66 21.85 -9.83 2.43
C ARG A 66 20.68 -9.20 3.19
N ASP A 67 20.29 -9.77 4.33
CA ASP A 67 19.15 -9.33 5.14
C ASP A 67 19.54 -8.42 6.32
N LEU A 68 20.65 -7.70 6.20
CA LEU A 68 21.05 -6.65 7.15
C LEU A 68 20.18 -5.40 6.99
N ALA A 69 19.36 -5.10 8.00
CA ALA A 69 18.61 -3.85 8.11
C ALA A 69 19.38 -2.86 9.00
N ILE A 70 19.75 -1.72 8.43
CA ILE A 70 20.32 -0.59 9.18
C ILE A 70 19.20 0.44 9.38
N ILE A 71 18.82 0.67 10.63
CA ILE A 71 17.69 1.52 10.99
C ILE A 71 18.11 2.68 11.88
N THR A 72 17.29 3.71 11.94
CA THR A 72 17.51 4.81 12.87
C THR A 72 17.07 4.41 14.29
N ASN A 73 17.46 5.20 15.29
CA ASN A 73 16.95 5.05 16.66
C ASN A 73 15.56 5.70 16.84
N ASP A 74 14.86 5.99 15.75
CA ASP A 74 13.49 6.50 15.81
C ASP A 74 12.53 5.39 16.25
N LYS A 75 11.54 5.77 17.08
CA LYS A 75 10.58 4.82 17.64
C LYS A 75 9.78 4.10 16.55
N ARG A 76 9.42 4.78 15.45
CA ARG A 76 8.67 4.19 14.34
C ARG A 76 9.51 3.13 13.64
N ASP A 77 10.76 3.43 13.31
CA ASP A 77 11.68 2.51 12.66
C ASP A 77 11.88 1.25 13.50
N ILE A 78 12.15 1.42 14.81
CA ILE A 78 12.31 0.30 15.75
C ILE A 78 11.05 -0.57 15.80
N LEU A 79 9.87 0.05 15.94
CA LEU A 79 8.62 -0.70 16.04
C LEU A 79 8.24 -1.38 14.73
N HIS A 80 8.49 -0.74 13.59
CA HIS A 80 8.30 -1.33 12.26
C HIS A 80 9.21 -2.55 12.08
N THR A 81 10.50 -2.39 12.34
CA THR A 81 11.46 -3.49 12.25
C THR A 81 11.14 -4.61 13.23
N ALA A 82 10.71 -4.29 14.46
CA ALA A 82 10.23 -5.28 15.40
C ALA A 82 9.08 -6.12 14.81
N ARG A 83 8.09 -5.47 14.17
CA ARG A 83 7.00 -6.18 13.50
C ARG A 83 7.48 -7.00 12.31
N VAL A 84 8.44 -6.51 11.53
CA VAL A 84 9.05 -7.28 10.42
C VAL A 84 9.70 -8.56 10.95
N VAL A 85 10.61 -8.45 11.94
CA VAL A 85 11.36 -9.62 12.43
C VAL A 85 10.51 -10.58 13.27
N THR A 86 9.35 -10.16 13.74
CA THR A 86 8.39 -11.04 14.43
C THR A 86 7.26 -11.52 13.53
N GLU A 87 7.29 -11.22 12.23
CA GLU A 87 6.23 -11.58 11.28
C GLU A 87 4.85 -11.10 11.77
N ARG A 88 4.75 -9.80 12.04
CA ARG A 88 3.55 -9.13 12.56
C ARG A 88 3.24 -7.86 11.78
N GLN A 89 3.51 -7.87 10.49
CA GLN A 89 3.36 -6.68 9.65
C GLN A 89 1.89 -6.43 9.28
N VAL A 90 1.49 -5.16 9.32
CA VAL A 90 0.15 -4.74 8.92
C VAL A 90 0.21 -4.02 7.58
N GLY A 91 -0.50 -4.55 6.60
CA GLY A 91 -0.68 -3.95 5.29
C GLY A 91 -2.04 -3.26 5.13
N VAL A 92 -2.06 -2.14 4.41
CA VAL A 92 -3.30 -1.45 4.03
C VAL A 92 -3.43 -1.38 2.50
N ALA A 93 -4.50 -1.95 1.95
CA ALA A 93 -4.81 -1.92 0.52
C ALA A 93 -5.92 -0.91 0.22
N LEU A 94 -5.69 0.01 -0.71
CA LEU A 94 -6.64 1.05 -1.11
C LEU A 94 -7.14 0.81 -2.54
N SER A 95 -8.45 0.63 -2.69
CA SER A 95 -9.03 0.29 -3.99
C SER A 95 -8.98 1.42 -5.03
N SER A 96 -9.21 1.06 -6.29
CA SER A 96 -9.65 1.96 -7.35
C SER A 96 -11.05 2.56 -7.06
N GLY A 97 -11.55 3.42 -7.95
CA GLY A 97 -12.91 3.98 -7.83
C GLY A 97 -13.07 5.45 -8.23
N GLY A 98 -12.08 6.07 -8.88
CA GLY A 98 -12.13 7.47 -9.28
C GLY A 98 -12.17 8.41 -8.08
N SER A 99 -13.00 9.46 -8.12
CA SER A 99 -13.10 10.45 -7.04
C SER A 99 -13.57 9.88 -5.70
N LYS A 100 -14.30 8.78 -5.72
CA LYS A 100 -14.73 8.07 -4.51
C LYS A 100 -13.57 7.64 -3.63
N THR A 101 -12.37 7.45 -4.20
CA THR A 101 -11.15 7.07 -3.47
C THR A 101 -10.69 8.11 -2.45
N LEU A 102 -11.22 9.34 -2.50
CA LEU A 102 -10.97 10.33 -1.44
C LEU A 102 -11.47 9.87 -0.06
N ALA A 103 -12.43 8.95 0.02
CA ALA A 103 -12.83 8.34 1.29
C ALA A 103 -11.68 7.57 1.96
N HIS A 104 -10.72 7.06 1.20
CA HIS A 104 -9.54 6.39 1.77
C HIS A 104 -8.73 7.33 2.67
N ILE A 105 -8.77 8.64 2.45
CA ILE A 105 -8.12 9.63 3.33
C ILE A 105 -8.76 9.58 4.73
N GLY A 106 -10.09 9.48 4.82
CA GLY A 106 -10.81 9.36 6.09
C GLY A 106 -10.51 8.04 6.80
N VAL A 107 -10.39 6.95 6.04
CA VAL A 107 -9.97 5.66 6.58
C VAL A 107 -8.58 5.77 7.20
N LEU A 108 -7.60 6.32 6.47
CA LEU A 108 -6.25 6.54 6.97
C LEU A 108 -6.22 7.44 8.22
N ARG A 109 -7.07 8.48 8.26
CA ARG A 109 -7.23 9.36 9.43
C ARG A 109 -7.65 8.59 10.68
N VAL A 110 -8.62 7.69 10.56
CA VAL A 110 -9.08 6.87 11.69
C VAL A 110 -8.00 5.88 12.10
N LEU A 111 -7.36 5.18 11.15
CA LEU A 111 -6.28 4.24 11.46
C LEU A 111 -5.13 4.92 12.22
N GLU A 112 -4.72 6.12 11.76
CA GLU A 112 -3.67 6.91 12.41
C GLU A 112 -4.08 7.39 13.80
N ARG A 113 -5.31 7.92 13.95
CA ARG A 113 -5.87 8.38 15.22
C ARG A 113 -5.89 7.27 16.27
N GLU A 114 -6.24 6.06 15.86
CA GLU A 114 -6.36 4.89 16.75
C GLU A 114 -5.01 4.16 16.94
N GLY A 115 -3.93 4.66 16.34
CA GLY A 115 -2.59 4.10 16.48
C GLY A 115 -2.42 2.73 15.80
N VAL A 116 -3.22 2.44 14.77
CA VAL A 116 -3.07 1.23 13.95
C VAL A 116 -1.77 1.35 13.14
N PRO A 117 -0.79 0.44 13.31
CA PRO A 117 0.43 0.50 12.53
C PRO A 117 0.15 0.21 11.05
N ILE A 118 0.85 0.90 10.16
CA ILE A 118 0.83 0.67 8.71
C ILE A 118 2.26 0.41 8.26
N ASP A 119 2.59 -0.86 8.06
CA ASP A 119 3.93 -1.31 7.70
C ASP A 119 4.12 -1.42 6.19
N MET A 120 3.04 -1.49 5.43
CA MET A 120 3.05 -1.48 3.97
C MET A 120 1.73 -0.97 3.39
N LEU A 121 1.81 -0.33 2.22
CA LEU A 121 0.66 0.25 1.52
C LEU A 121 0.60 -0.26 0.09
N ALA A 122 -0.59 -0.63 -0.36
CA ALA A 122 -0.84 -0.92 -1.76
C ALA A 122 -2.02 -0.11 -2.27
N GLY A 123 -1.96 0.36 -3.52
CA GLY A 123 -3.04 1.13 -4.11
C GLY A 123 -3.20 0.91 -5.61
N THR A 124 -4.44 1.04 -6.08
CA THR A 124 -4.80 0.99 -7.50
C THR A 124 -5.57 2.25 -7.91
N SER A 125 -5.23 2.84 -9.05
CA SER A 125 -5.88 4.04 -9.60
C SER A 125 -5.87 5.21 -8.60
N GLY A 126 -7.03 5.80 -8.29
CA GLY A 126 -7.15 6.83 -7.24
C GLY A 126 -6.63 6.37 -5.86
N GLY A 127 -6.74 5.09 -5.53
CA GLY A 127 -6.13 4.52 -4.33
C GLY A 127 -4.61 4.56 -4.37
N ALA A 128 -3.98 4.39 -5.54
CA ALA A 128 -2.53 4.55 -5.70
C ALA A 128 -2.09 5.99 -5.47
N PHE A 129 -2.89 6.97 -5.90
CA PHE A 129 -2.62 8.38 -5.64
C PHE A 129 -2.65 8.69 -4.13
N VAL A 130 -3.71 8.28 -3.43
CA VAL A 130 -3.82 8.47 -1.97
C VAL A 130 -2.68 7.75 -1.24
N ALA A 131 -2.41 6.49 -1.59
CA ALA A 131 -1.35 5.69 -0.99
C ALA A 131 0.03 6.34 -1.20
N ALA A 132 0.31 6.90 -2.39
CA ALA A 132 1.60 7.53 -2.68
C ALA A 132 1.87 8.75 -1.81
N PHE A 133 0.92 9.69 -1.71
CA PHE A 133 1.11 10.87 -0.85
C PHE A 133 1.20 10.51 0.62
N TYR A 134 0.35 9.59 1.10
CA TYR A 134 0.41 9.13 2.49
C TYR A 134 1.74 8.42 2.79
N ALA A 135 2.21 7.56 1.88
CA ALA A 135 3.50 6.89 2.01
C ALA A 135 4.69 7.87 1.98
N LEU A 136 4.59 9.00 1.28
CA LEU A 136 5.56 10.11 1.34
C LEU A 136 5.52 10.88 2.69
N GLY A 137 4.53 10.61 3.52
CA GLY A 137 4.40 11.16 4.87
C GLY A 137 3.46 12.36 4.98
N TYR A 138 2.59 12.60 3.99
CA TYR A 138 1.48 13.53 4.14
C TYR A 138 0.50 12.98 5.18
N THR A 139 0.12 13.82 6.13
CA THR A 139 -1.01 13.51 7.03
C THR A 139 -2.32 13.48 6.24
N PRO A 140 -3.36 12.78 6.73
CA PRO A 140 -4.66 12.77 6.09
C PRO A 140 -5.26 14.17 5.91
N ASP A 141 -4.99 15.10 6.83
CA ASP A 141 -5.44 16.49 6.75
C ASP A 141 -4.72 17.27 5.65
N GLU A 142 -3.39 17.17 5.59
CA GLU A 142 -2.59 17.79 4.52
C GLU A 142 -3.00 17.24 3.15
N LEU A 143 -3.26 15.94 3.05
CA LEU A 143 -3.69 15.31 1.81
C LEU A 143 -5.10 15.77 1.40
N ALA A 144 -6.05 15.86 2.34
CA ALA A 144 -7.38 16.39 2.07
C ALA A 144 -7.32 17.85 1.57
N GLU A 145 -6.54 18.71 2.23
CA GLU A 145 -6.36 20.10 1.79
C GLU A 145 -5.64 20.18 0.44
N PHE A 146 -4.60 19.39 0.23
CA PHE A 146 -3.92 19.30 -1.05
C PHE A 146 -4.88 18.95 -2.18
N VAL A 147 -5.72 17.92 -2.00
CA VAL A 147 -6.73 17.53 -3.00
C VAL A 147 -7.68 18.67 -3.34
N LYS A 148 -8.11 19.47 -2.35
CA LYS A 148 -8.98 20.64 -2.58
C LYS A 148 -8.30 21.72 -3.44
N THR A 149 -6.97 21.82 -3.43
CA THR A 149 -6.22 22.75 -4.28
C THR A 149 -6.07 22.27 -5.72
N LEU A 150 -6.31 20.98 -5.99
CA LEU A 150 -6.11 20.43 -7.32
C LEU A 150 -7.10 21.05 -8.30
N PRO A 151 -6.67 21.31 -9.55
CA PRO A 151 -7.57 21.85 -10.55
C PRO A 151 -8.75 20.89 -10.74
N LYS A 152 -9.97 21.39 -10.57
CA LYS A 152 -11.19 20.58 -10.78
C LYS A 152 -11.11 19.93 -12.16
N VAL A 153 -11.26 18.61 -12.19
CA VAL A 153 -11.20 17.79 -13.41
C VAL A 153 -12.21 18.25 -14.47
N ASN A 154 -13.32 18.87 -14.04
CA ASN A 154 -14.31 19.53 -14.90
C ASN A 154 -13.83 20.84 -15.57
N THR A 155 -12.59 21.26 -15.39
CA THR A 155 -12.02 22.38 -16.14
C THR A 155 -11.47 21.84 -17.46
N TRP A 156 -12.27 21.90 -18.53
CA TRP A 156 -11.98 21.38 -19.88
C TRP A 156 -10.64 21.88 -20.47
N ARG A 157 -9.98 22.84 -19.82
CA ARG A 157 -8.70 23.46 -20.20
C ARG A 157 -7.45 22.64 -19.80
N ASN A 158 -7.58 21.71 -18.85
CA ASN A 158 -6.46 20.92 -18.35
C ASN A 158 -6.31 19.57 -19.06
N TRP A 159 -7.28 19.22 -19.92
CA TRP A 159 -7.33 17.97 -20.66
C TRP A 159 -6.84 18.27 -22.08
N ASP A 160 -5.74 17.65 -22.50
CA ASP A 160 -5.31 17.70 -23.91
C ASP A 160 -6.27 16.83 -24.72
N ILE A 161 -7.38 17.44 -25.15
CA ILE A 161 -8.45 16.76 -25.88
C ILE A 161 -7.89 16.23 -27.20
N ASN A 162 -8.07 14.94 -27.43
CA ASN A 162 -7.78 14.27 -28.69
C ASN A 162 -9.01 14.31 -29.60
N LEU A 163 -8.83 14.72 -30.86
CA LEU A 163 -9.81 14.48 -31.93
C LEU A 163 -9.47 13.15 -32.62
N PRO A 164 -10.46 12.38 -33.12
CA PRO A 164 -10.23 11.11 -33.81
C PRO A 164 -9.17 11.25 -34.92
N PRO A 165 -8.27 10.25 -35.13
CA PRO A 165 -8.35 8.85 -34.70
C PRO A 165 -7.26 8.48 -33.67
N THR A 166 -7.55 8.63 -32.38
CA THR A 166 -6.66 8.22 -31.26
C THR A 166 -7.44 7.42 -30.23
N SER A 167 -6.76 6.58 -29.45
CA SER A 167 -7.35 5.53 -28.59
C SER A 167 -7.98 6.03 -27.27
N GLY A 168 -7.83 7.30 -26.90
CA GLY A 168 -8.44 7.90 -25.70
C GLY A 168 -8.78 9.38 -25.88
N LEU A 169 -9.65 9.89 -24.99
CA LEU A 169 -10.19 11.26 -25.06
C LEU A 169 -9.16 12.33 -24.61
N ILE A 170 -8.12 11.98 -23.85
CA ILE A 170 -6.98 12.88 -23.55
C ILE A 170 -5.62 12.20 -23.55
N LYS A 171 -4.63 12.91 -24.14
CA LYS A 171 -3.23 12.49 -24.34
C LYS A 171 -2.46 12.12 -23.08
N GLY A 172 -2.96 12.54 -21.91
CA GLY A 172 -2.42 12.22 -20.59
C GLY A 172 -1.00 12.73 -20.25
N HIS A 173 -0.33 13.46 -21.15
CA HIS A 173 0.98 14.07 -20.87
C HIS A 173 0.90 15.20 -19.84
N LYS A 174 -0.15 16.03 -19.89
CA LYS A 174 -0.42 17.03 -18.85
C LYS A 174 -0.67 16.40 -17.48
N ALA A 175 -1.37 15.27 -17.43
CA ALA A 175 -1.59 14.55 -16.17
C ALA A 175 -0.26 14.06 -15.58
N TYR A 176 0.64 13.54 -16.43
CA TYR A 176 2.00 13.20 -16.00
C TYR A 176 2.78 14.43 -15.50
N GLN A 177 2.79 15.54 -16.24
CA GLN A 177 3.49 16.76 -15.82
C GLN A 177 3.00 17.30 -14.47
N LEU A 178 1.69 17.22 -14.22
CA LEU A 178 1.12 17.57 -12.92
C LEU A 178 1.59 16.61 -11.83
N LEU A 179 1.55 15.30 -12.07
CA LEU A 179 2.04 14.30 -11.12
C LEU A 179 3.54 14.47 -10.84
N GLU A 180 4.35 14.73 -11.87
CA GLU A 180 5.78 15.00 -11.74
C GLU A 180 6.03 16.25 -10.88
N ALA A 181 5.24 17.31 -11.09
CA ALA A 181 5.32 18.54 -10.29
C ALA A 181 4.86 18.33 -8.85
N TRP A 182 3.78 17.57 -8.63
CA TRP A 182 3.25 17.29 -7.29
C TRP A 182 4.12 16.35 -6.47
N PHE A 183 4.73 15.36 -7.11
CA PHE A 183 5.69 14.46 -6.45
C PHE A 183 7.09 15.05 -6.40
N GLU A 184 7.37 16.18 -7.06
CA GLU A 184 8.67 16.85 -7.06
C GLU A 184 9.84 15.90 -7.43
N GLY A 185 9.60 14.99 -8.39
CA GLY A 185 10.58 13.99 -8.80
C GLY A 185 10.86 12.86 -7.80
N LYS A 186 10.07 12.76 -6.71
CA LYS A 186 10.22 11.69 -5.71
C LYS A 186 9.97 10.30 -6.28
N THR A 187 10.63 9.35 -5.65
CA THR A 187 10.69 7.94 -6.01
C THR A 187 10.21 7.07 -4.86
N PHE A 188 10.06 5.77 -5.09
CA PHE A 188 9.70 4.83 -4.03
C PHE A 188 10.72 4.77 -2.89
N THR A 189 11.98 5.19 -3.09
CA THR A 189 12.96 5.24 -2.00
C THR A 189 12.74 6.42 -1.06
N ASP A 190 11.95 7.41 -1.46
CA ASP A 190 11.60 8.58 -0.65
C ASP A 190 10.37 8.33 0.25
N THR A 191 9.71 7.17 0.13
CA THR A 191 8.54 6.84 0.94
C THR A 191 8.95 6.39 2.34
N ARG A 192 8.19 6.82 3.35
CA ARG A 192 8.32 6.40 4.75
C ARG A 192 7.65 5.04 5.03
N ILE A 193 6.82 4.58 4.10
CA ILE A 193 6.14 3.28 4.15
C ILE A 193 6.42 2.58 2.82
N PRO A 194 6.81 1.30 2.82
CA PRO A 194 6.84 0.48 1.61
C PRO A 194 5.53 0.61 0.82
N LEU A 195 5.63 1.02 -0.44
CA LEU A 195 4.50 1.34 -1.29
C LEU A 195 4.48 0.44 -2.53
N TYR A 196 3.30 -0.07 -2.86
CA TYR A 196 3.05 -0.89 -4.04
C TYR A 196 1.92 -0.28 -4.87
N ILE A 197 2.18 0.02 -6.13
CA ILE A 197 1.18 0.61 -7.04
C ILE A 197 0.89 -0.37 -8.16
N VAL A 198 -0.39 -0.70 -8.35
CA VAL A 198 -0.80 -1.65 -9.38
C VAL A 198 -1.21 -0.95 -10.67
N ALA A 199 -0.70 -1.44 -11.80
CA ALA A 199 -1.17 -1.14 -13.15
C ALA A 199 -1.32 -2.44 -13.95
N ALA A 200 -1.85 -2.36 -15.17
CA ALA A 200 -1.90 -3.50 -16.08
C ALA A 200 -1.09 -3.21 -17.35
N ASP A 201 -0.33 -4.20 -17.82
CA ASP A 201 0.26 -4.16 -19.16
C ASP A 201 -0.85 -4.33 -20.21
N LEU A 202 -0.99 -3.35 -21.09
CA LEU A 202 -2.06 -3.35 -22.10
C LEU A 202 -1.91 -4.48 -23.12
N ALA A 203 -0.70 -4.90 -23.44
CA ALA A 203 -0.45 -5.89 -24.48
C ALA A 203 -0.73 -7.32 -23.98
N THR A 204 -0.37 -7.60 -22.73
CA THR A 204 -0.44 -8.96 -22.16
C THR A 204 -1.60 -9.16 -21.18
N GLY A 205 -2.13 -8.07 -20.60
CA GLY A 205 -3.06 -8.14 -19.47
C GLY A 205 -2.38 -8.54 -18.16
N GLU A 206 -1.05 -8.55 -18.11
CA GLU A 206 -0.26 -8.87 -16.92
C GLU A 206 -0.47 -7.79 -15.84
N GLU A 207 -0.60 -8.22 -14.58
CA GLU A 207 -0.56 -7.33 -13.43
C GLU A 207 0.88 -6.83 -13.21
N ILE A 208 1.05 -5.51 -13.13
CA ILE A 208 2.34 -4.87 -12.93
C ILE A 208 2.32 -4.14 -11.60
N ILE A 209 3.22 -4.54 -10.71
CA ILE A 209 3.40 -3.96 -9.39
C ILE A 209 4.62 -3.05 -9.42
N PHE A 210 4.39 -1.74 -9.35
CA PHE A 210 5.46 -0.77 -9.16
C PHE A 210 5.80 -0.69 -7.67
N GLU A 211 7.06 -0.99 -7.35
CA GLU A 211 7.63 -0.86 -6.00
C GLU A 211 8.99 -0.10 -6.02
N ARG A 212 9.40 0.41 -7.19
CA ARG A 212 10.69 1.10 -7.44
C ARG A 212 10.54 2.15 -8.54
N GLY A 213 11.44 3.12 -8.56
CA GLY A 213 11.51 4.14 -9.61
C GLY A 213 10.65 5.38 -9.31
N SER A 214 10.23 6.11 -10.36
CA SER A 214 9.45 7.34 -10.22
C SER A 214 8.01 7.08 -9.78
N LEU A 215 7.57 7.78 -8.73
CA LEU A 215 6.18 7.74 -8.26
C LEU A 215 5.23 8.32 -9.31
N ALA A 216 5.64 9.39 -10.00
CA ALA A 216 4.83 10.02 -11.04
C ALA A 216 4.54 9.05 -12.20
N HIS A 217 5.53 8.28 -12.65
CA HIS A 217 5.32 7.25 -13.68
C HIS A 217 4.41 6.13 -13.20
N ALA A 218 4.61 5.62 -11.98
CA ALA A 218 3.81 4.54 -11.42
C ALA A 218 2.34 4.94 -11.22
N VAL A 219 2.09 6.09 -10.58
CA VAL A 219 0.74 6.62 -10.40
C VAL A 219 0.11 6.94 -11.75
N ARG A 220 0.83 7.57 -12.70
CA ARG A 220 0.32 7.86 -14.05
C ARG A 220 -0.10 6.59 -14.78
N ALA A 221 0.68 5.51 -14.69
CA ALA A 221 0.33 4.21 -15.24
C ALA A 221 -0.98 3.71 -14.61
N SER A 222 -1.04 3.69 -13.28
CA SER A 222 -2.17 3.20 -12.50
C SER A 222 -3.48 3.99 -12.71
N VAL A 223 -3.43 5.28 -13.06
CA VAL A 223 -4.61 6.11 -13.36
C VAL A 223 -4.93 6.24 -14.86
N SER A 224 -4.38 5.35 -15.70
CA SER A 224 -4.65 5.31 -17.15
C SER A 224 -5.99 4.64 -17.46
N ILE A 225 -7.09 5.24 -17.00
CA ILE A 225 -8.43 4.65 -17.11
C ILE A 225 -8.80 4.45 -18.59
N PRO A 226 -9.08 3.21 -19.04
CA PRO A 226 -9.47 2.95 -20.43
C PRO A 226 -10.63 3.83 -20.89
N VAL A 227 -10.61 4.24 -22.15
CA VAL A 227 -11.58 5.18 -22.79
C VAL A 227 -11.46 6.64 -22.33
N ILE A 228 -11.06 6.88 -21.07
CA ILE A 228 -10.93 8.24 -20.52
C ILE A 228 -9.54 8.80 -20.80
N ALA A 229 -8.48 8.05 -20.49
CA ALA A 229 -7.10 8.46 -20.65
C ALA A 229 -6.34 7.54 -21.62
N ASP A 230 -5.43 8.11 -22.41
CA ASP A 230 -4.54 7.33 -23.25
C ASP A 230 -3.64 6.41 -22.40
N PRO A 231 -3.38 5.16 -22.87
CA PRO A 231 -2.42 4.26 -22.25
C PRO A 231 -1.08 4.96 -22.03
N TRP A 232 -0.49 4.75 -20.85
CA TRP A 232 0.77 5.38 -20.52
C TRP A 232 1.94 4.56 -21.04
N ARG A 233 2.71 5.12 -21.97
CA ARG A 233 3.96 4.50 -22.40
C ARG A 233 5.05 4.83 -21.41
N TYR A 234 5.61 3.83 -20.76
CA TYR A 234 6.77 3.97 -19.91
C TYR A 234 7.68 2.77 -20.11
N GLN A 235 8.96 3.04 -20.34
CA GLN A 235 9.91 2.06 -20.85
C GLN A 235 9.39 1.44 -22.18
N GLU A 236 9.45 0.12 -22.32
CA GLU A 236 9.03 -0.61 -23.52
C GLU A 236 7.59 -1.13 -23.45
N ARG A 237 6.81 -0.72 -22.44
CA ARG A 237 5.44 -1.19 -22.20
C ARG A 237 4.43 -0.05 -22.32
N PHE A 238 3.18 -0.43 -22.58
CA PHE A 238 2.01 0.45 -22.49
C PHE A 238 1.17 -0.01 -21.31
N PHE A 239 0.85 0.92 -20.41
CA PHE A 239 0.09 0.63 -19.20
C PHE A 239 -1.32 1.19 -19.28
N VAL A 240 -2.27 0.44 -18.72
CA VAL A 240 -3.62 0.92 -18.40
C VAL A 240 -3.88 0.79 -16.90
N ASP A 241 -4.98 1.39 -16.44
CA ASP A 241 -5.39 1.34 -15.04
C ASP A 241 -5.42 -0.10 -14.49
N GLY A 242 -4.82 -0.29 -13.32
CA GLY A 242 -4.72 -1.59 -12.66
C GLY A 242 -6.07 -2.16 -12.21
N ALA A 243 -7.14 -1.37 -12.22
CA ALA A 243 -8.47 -1.83 -11.85
C ALA A 243 -8.97 -2.99 -12.73
N VAL A 244 -8.49 -3.12 -13.97
CA VAL A 244 -8.88 -4.24 -14.84
C VAL A 244 -8.28 -5.59 -14.43
N VAL A 245 -7.25 -5.60 -13.57
CA VAL A 245 -6.55 -6.82 -13.09
C VAL A 245 -6.61 -6.99 -11.58
N ASN A 246 -6.45 -5.91 -10.81
CA ASN A 246 -6.47 -5.94 -9.34
C ASN A 246 -6.94 -4.59 -8.77
N PRO A 247 -8.26 -4.37 -8.63
CA PRO A 247 -8.82 -3.11 -8.19
C PRO A 247 -8.69 -2.89 -6.67
N LEU A 248 -8.39 -3.92 -5.87
CA LEU A 248 -8.11 -3.83 -4.44
C LEU A 248 -6.91 -4.75 -4.13
N PRO A 249 -5.69 -4.23 -4.03
CA PRO A 249 -4.46 -5.04 -4.07
C PRO A 249 -4.11 -5.71 -2.74
N VAL A 250 -5.02 -6.50 -2.18
CA VAL A 250 -4.80 -7.28 -0.94
C VAL A 250 -3.79 -8.40 -1.16
N SER A 251 -3.89 -9.12 -2.29
CA SER A 251 -2.95 -10.17 -2.66
C SER A 251 -1.50 -9.68 -2.72
N VAL A 252 -1.27 -8.49 -3.26
CA VAL A 252 0.07 -7.88 -3.34
C VAL A 252 0.70 -7.74 -1.96
N LEU A 253 -0.07 -7.30 -0.95
CA LEU A 253 0.43 -7.15 0.41
C LEU A 253 0.70 -8.51 1.06
N ARG A 254 -0.16 -9.50 0.85
CA ARG A 254 0.05 -10.88 1.33
C ARG A 254 1.34 -11.48 0.76
N GLU A 255 1.55 -11.35 -0.54
CA GLU A 255 2.76 -11.81 -1.22
C GLU A 255 4.03 -11.10 -0.74
N ARG A 256 3.91 -9.89 -0.19
CA ARG A 256 5.00 -9.11 0.39
C ARG A 256 5.16 -9.29 1.90
N GLY A 257 4.46 -10.27 2.48
CA GLY A 257 4.64 -10.67 3.89
C GLY A 257 3.70 -10.00 4.89
N ALA A 258 2.62 -9.34 4.45
CA ALA A 258 1.64 -8.82 5.39
C ALA A 258 0.91 -9.95 6.14
N ASN A 259 1.05 -9.96 7.47
CA ASN A 259 0.37 -10.90 8.36
C ASN A 259 -1.08 -10.48 8.61
N ILE A 260 -1.33 -9.17 8.65
CA ILE A 260 -2.68 -8.59 8.66
C ILE A 260 -2.83 -7.71 7.44
N VAL A 261 -3.93 -7.86 6.70
CA VAL A 261 -4.29 -6.93 5.64
C VAL A 261 -5.64 -6.28 5.90
N ILE A 262 -5.64 -4.95 5.96
CA ILE A 262 -6.84 -4.12 5.99
C ILE A 262 -7.11 -3.63 4.57
N GLY A 263 -8.19 -4.09 3.96
CA GLY A 263 -8.63 -3.64 2.64
C GLY A 263 -9.69 -2.55 2.76
N SER A 264 -9.47 -1.39 2.12
CA SER A 264 -10.48 -0.34 1.99
C SER A 264 -10.96 -0.26 0.54
N SER A 265 -12.27 -0.45 0.32
CA SER A 265 -12.85 -0.41 -1.02
C SER A 265 -14.04 0.52 -1.14
N VAL A 266 -14.02 1.37 -2.17
CA VAL A 266 -15.12 2.27 -2.57
C VAL A 266 -15.84 1.81 -3.85
N VAL A 267 -15.46 0.63 -4.35
CA VAL A 267 -16.11 -0.02 -5.49
C VAL A 267 -17.32 -0.78 -4.98
N HIS A 268 -18.46 -0.58 -5.63
CA HIS A 268 -19.71 -1.21 -5.22
C HIS A 268 -19.61 -2.72 -5.21
N THR A 269 -20.22 -3.39 -4.25
CA THR A 269 -20.33 -4.85 -4.19
C THR A 269 -21.72 -5.32 -4.66
N GLU A 270 -21.91 -6.63 -4.88
CA GLU A 270 -23.21 -7.17 -5.31
C GLU A 270 -24.32 -6.98 -4.27
N THR A 271 -23.95 -6.73 -3.01
CA THR A 271 -24.86 -6.48 -1.89
C THR A 271 -25.27 -5.02 -1.75
N ASP A 272 -24.72 -4.11 -2.57
CA ASP A 272 -25.11 -2.71 -2.52
C ASP A 272 -26.53 -2.51 -3.09
N PRO A 273 -27.40 -1.76 -2.38
CA PRO A 273 -28.81 -1.60 -2.75
C PRO A 273 -29.01 -0.83 -4.07
N ASP A 274 -28.00 -0.08 -4.53
CA ASP A 274 -28.10 0.88 -5.62
C ASP A 274 -27.30 0.46 -6.87
N LEU A 275 -27.50 -0.77 -7.34
CA LEU A 275 -26.97 -1.16 -8.64
C LEU A 275 -27.66 -0.33 -9.76
N PRO A 276 -26.90 0.40 -10.60
CA PRO A 276 -27.46 1.19 -11.69
C PRO A 276 -28.41 0.37 -12.57
N SER A 277 -29.66 0.82 -12.69
CA SER A 277 -30.63 0.29 -13.64
C SER A 277 -30.58 1.13 -14.93
N PHE A 278 -30.75 0.47 -16.09
CA PHE A 278 -30.82 1.17 -17.36
C PHE A 278 -32.28 1.50 -17.69
N GLU A 279 -32.73 2.72 -17.37
CA GLU A 279 -34.04 3.21 -17.85
C GLU A 279 -34.04 3.48 -19.37
N LYS A 280 -32.87 3.76 -19.94
CA LYS A 280 -32.64 4.01 -21.37
C LYS A 280 -31.47 3.16 -21.89
N LYS A 281 -31.46 2.88 -23.20
CA LYS A 281 -30.39 2.12 -23.86
C LYS A 281 -29.03 2.81 -23.62
N PRO A 282 -28.02 2.13 -23.06
CA PRO A 282 -26.72 2.72 -22.80
C PRO A 282 -25.95 3.04 -24.09
N ASN A 283 -25.12 4.08 -24.04
CA ASN A 283 -24.16 4.39 -25.11
C ASN A 283 -22.89 3.53 -24.99
N LEU A 284 -22.00 3.60 -25.99
CA LEU A 284 -20.78 2.77 -26.05
C LEU A 284 -19.88 2.99 -24.83
N LEU A 285 -19.68 4.25 -24.42
CA LEU A 285 -18.86 4.61 -23.27
C LEU A 285 -19.46 4.01 -21.99
N GLN A 286 -20.75 4.21 -21.76
CA GLN A 286 -21.49 3.63 -20.63
C GLN A 286 -21.43 2.11 -20.60
N THR A 287 -21.47 1.47 -21.77
CA THR A 287 -21.39 0.01 -21.90
C THR A 287 -20.01 -0.48 -21.49
N ILE A 288 -18.94 0.11 -22.03
CA ILE A 288 -17.56 -0.27 -21.70
C ILE A 288 -17.27 -0.02 -20.22
N SER A 289 -17.63 1.16 -19.68
CA SER A 289 -17.45 1.45 -18.26
C SER A 289 -18.23 0.47 -17.37
N ARG A 290 -19.44 0.05 -17.78
CA ARG A 290 -20.21 -0.95 -17.03
C ARG A 290 -19.55 -2.33 -17.05
N LEU A 291 -18.95 -2.72 -18.18
CA LEU A 291 -18.21 -3.98 -18.29
C LEU A 291 -16.96 -3.97 -17.40
N ILE A 292 -16.15 -2.90 -17.46
CA ILE A 292 -14.98 -2.72 -16.59
C ILE A 292 -15.39 -2.80 -15.12
N ASN A 293 -16.39 -2.02 -14.70
CA ASN A 293 -16.89 -2.05 -13.33
C ASN A 293 -17.39 -3.45 -12.92
N THR A 294 -17.88 -4.26 -13.86
CA THR A 294 -18.35 -5.64 -13.57
C THR A 294 -17.18 -6.58 -13.34
N VAL A 295 -16.13 -6.46 -14.14
CA VAL A 295 -14.87 -7.19 -13.94
C VAL A 295 -14.24 -6.80 -12.61
N GLU A 296 -14.15 -5.50 -12.32
CA GLU A 296 -13.63 -4.98 -11.04
C GLU A 296 -14.35 -5.60 -9.83
N ARG A 297 -15.69 -5.60 -9.84
CA ARG A 297 -16.50 -6.20 -8.77
C ARG A 297 -16.16 -7.66 -8.55
N LYS A 298 -16.00 -8.42 -9.64
CA LYS A 298 -15.73 -9.86 -9.54
C LYS A 298 -14.34 -10.14 -8.97
N ILE A 299 -13.35 -9.32 -9.32
CA ILE A 299 -12.00 -9.43 -8.78
C ILE A 299 -11.98 -9.07 -7.29
N ILE A 300 -12.64 -7.98 -6.90
CA ILE A 300 -12.69 -7.53 -5.50
C ILE A 300 -13.27 -8.59 -4.58
N THR A 301 -14.29 -9.35 -5.00
CA THR A 301 -14.84 -10.43 -4.15
C THR A 301 -13.75 -11.38 -3.68
N LYS A 302 -12.77 -11.72 -4.53
CA LYS A 302 -11.64 -12.56 -4.15
C LYS A 302 -10.63 -11.85 -3.27
N GLN A 303 -10.42 -10.55 -3.49
CA GLN A 303 -9.54 -9.74 -2.65
C GLN A 303 -10.09 -9.56 -1.22
N ILE A 304 -11.42 -9.43 -1.08
CA ILE A 304 -12.10 -9.37 0.23
C ILE A 304 -11.88 -10.65 1.02
N GLU A 305 -11.99 -11.83 0.38
CA GLU A 305 -11.76 -13.13 1.02
C GLU A 305 -10.33 -13.26 1.61
N MET A 306 -9.35 -12.51 1.10
CA MET A 306 -7.96 -12.53 1.56
C MET A 306 -7.63 -11.46 2.61
N ALA A 307 -8.51 -10.49 2.82
CA ALA A 307 -8.34 -9.43 3.81
C ALA A 307 -8.79 -9.91 5.19
N ASP A 308 -8.07 -9.52 6.24
CA ASP A 308 -8.51 -9.77 7.63
C ASP A 308 -9.59 -8.79 8.06
N VAL A 309 -9.53 -7.57 7.54
CA VAL A 309 -10.50 -6.51 7.79
C VAL A 309 -10.86 -5.88 6.46
N PHE A 310 -12.16 -5.72 6.22
CA PHE A 310 -12.67 -5.05 5.04
C PHE A 310 -13.47 -3.81 5.44
N ILE A 311 -13.00 -2.64 5.02
CA ILE A 311 -13.66 -1.35 5.24
C ILE A 311 -14.32 -0.93 3.94
N HIS A 312 -15.64 -0.73 3.98
CA HIS A 312 -16.41 -0.35 2.80
C HIS A 312 -17.12 1.00 2.99
N PRO A 313 -16.48 2.13 2.61
CA PRO A 313 -17.15 3.41 2.63
C PRO A 313 -18.31 3.44 1.62
N HIS A 314 -19.52 3.63 2.13
CA HIS A 314 -20.71 3.82 1.28
C HIS A 314 -20.72 5.23 0.69
N VAL A 315 -20.01 5.38 -0.42
CA VAL A 315 -19.86 6.65 -1.12
C VAL A 315 -20.74 6.73 -2.35
N PHE A 316 -21.58 7.77 -2.38
CA PHE A 316 -22.38 8.16 -3.53
C PHE A 316 -21.71 9.36 -4.20
N ALA A 317 -21.29 9.18 -5.44
CA ALA A 317 -20.86 10.29 -6.29
C ALA A 317 -21.63 10.18 -7.59
N ASP A 318 -22.29 11.28 -8.00
CA ASP A 318 -23.05 11.34 -9.25
C ASP A 318 -22.18 10.92 -10.45
N HIS A 319 -20.88 11.26 -10.39
CA HIS A 319 -19.86 10.92 -11.38
C HIS A 319 -18.51 10.58 -10.74
N SER A 320 -17.81 9.56 -11.26
CA SER A 320 -16.48 9.11 -10.79
C SER A 320 -15.33 10.11 -11.01
N LEU A 321 -15.61 11.26 -11.63
CA LEU A 321 -14.64 12.34 -11.86
C LEU A 321 -15.02 13.64 -11.13
N ASP A 322 -16.02 13.61 -10.24
CA ASP A 322 -16.36 14.75 -9.40
C ASP A 322 -15.59 14.71 -8.08
N PHE A 323 -14.59 15.59 -7.95
CA PHE A 323 -13.74 15.76 -6.77
C PHE A 323 -14.16 16.97 -5.91
N SER A 324 -15.35 17.53 -6.13
CA SER A 324 -15.80 18.72 -5.38
C SER A 324 -16.22 18.42 -3.94
N GLN A 325 -16.56 17.18 -3.64
CA GLN A 325 -17.11 16.75 -2.36
C GLN A 325 -16.05 16.13 -1.43
N VAL A 326 -14.85 16.73 -1.36
CA VAL A 326 -13.73 16.18 -0.59
C VAL A 326 -14.12 15.91 0.86
N ASP A 327 -14.61 16.92 1.57
CA ASP A 327 -14.95 16.80 3.01
C ASP A 327 -15.98 15.70 3.27
N ARG A 328 -17.00 15.62 2.42
CA ARG A 328 -18.05 14.60 2.56
C ARG A 328 -17.52 13.18 2.31
N LEU A 329 -16.67 12.99 1.30
CA LEU A 329 -16.11 11.69 0.99
C LEU A 329 -15.16 11.23 2.10
N VAL A 330 -14.34 12.15 2.62
CA VAL A 330 -13.46 11.89 3.78
C VAL A 330 -14.28 11.47 5.01
N GLU A 331 -15.33 12.22 5.33
CA GLU A 331 -16.24 11.90 6.45
C GLU A 331 -16.86 10.49 6.33
N LEU A 332 -17.30 10.11 5.12
CA LEU A 332 -17.84 8.76 4.87
C LEU A 332 -16.78 7.66 5.05
N GLY A 333 -15.53 7.97 4.71
CA GLY A 333 -14.39 7.08 4.97
C GLY A 333 -14.12 6.89 6.45
N GLU A 334 -14.17 7.96 7.24
CA GLU A 334 -14.03 7.90 8.70
C GLU A 334 -15.12 7.05 9.32
N GLN A 335 -16.39 7.31 8.98
CA GLN A 335 -17.54 6.57 9.50
C GLN A 335 -17.41 5.06 9.23
N ALA A 336 -16.97 4.69 8.03
CA ALA A 336 -16.78 3.30 7.66
C ALA A 336 -15.62 2.64 8.43
N ALA A 337 -14.52 3.36 8.64
CA ALA A 337 -13.41 2.84 9.43
C ALA A 337 -13.76 2.73 10.92
N GLU A 338 -14.51 3.69 11.45
CA GLU A 338 -15.01 3.69 12.84
C GLU A 338 -15.92 2.50 13.11
N ALA A 339 -16.77 2.13 12.15
CA ALA A 339 -17.63 0.96 12.25
C ALA A 339 -16.84 -0.36 12.36
N GLU A 340 -15.62 -0.42 11.82
CA GLU A 340 -14.77 -1.62 11.80
C GLU A 340 -13.68 -1.64 12.88
N LEU A 341 -13.65 -0.67 13.81
CA LEU A 341 -12.58 -0.58 14.82
C LEU A 341 -12.47 -1.81 15.71
N GLU A 342 -13.58 -2.42 16.10
CA GLU A 342 -13.55 -3.64 16.90
C GLU A 342 -12.99 -4.84 16.11
N THR A 343 -13.31 -4.94 14.82
CA THR A 343 -12.73 -5.94 13.91
C THR A 343 -11.21 -5.73 13.79
N ILE A 344 -10.78 -4.47 13.61
CA ILE A 344 -9.35 -4.09 13.53
C ILE A 344 -8.63 -4.47 14.82
N ARG A 345 -9.15 -4.06 15.98
CA ARG A 345 -8.54 -4.36 17.28
C ARG A 345 -8.43 -5.86 17.51
N THR A 346 -9.47 -6.61 17.16
CA THR A 346 -9.48 -8.08 17.26
C THR A 346 -8.39 -8.71 16.39
N ALA A 347 -8.25 -8.27 15.13
CA ALA A 347 -7.21 -8.75 14.23
C ALA A 347 -5.81 -8.44 14.77
N LEU A 348 -5.57 -7.21 15.24
CA LEU A 348 -4.27 -6.80 15.80
C LEU A 348 -3.93 -7.53 17.09
N GLN A 349 -4.92 -7.83 17.95
CA GLN A 349 -4.72 -8.59 19.17
C GLN A 349 -4.40 -10.06 18.89
N ARG A 350 -5.05 -10.67 17.88
CA ARG A 350 -4.77 -12.06 17.45
C ARG A 350 -3.29 -12.25 17.12
N GLU A 351 -2.69 -11.27 16.43
CA GLU A 351 -1.27 -11.30 16.06
C GLU A 351 -0.35 -10.68 17.12
N HIS A 352 -0.86 -10.33 18.31
CA HIS A 352 -0.09 -9.72 19.41
C HIS A 352 0.61 -8.40 19.03
N ILE A 353 -0.01 -7.62 18.13
CA ILE A 353 0.51 -6.32 17.66
C ILE A 353 0.16 -5.19 18.63
N LEU A 354 -1.04 -5.23 19.19
CA LEU A 354 -1.43 -4.35 20.29
C LEU A 354 -1.11 -5.03 21.62
N PRO A 355 -0.69 -4.26 22.65
CA PRO A 355 -0.59 -4.83 24.00
C PRO A 355 -1.96 -5.37 24.42
N PRO A 356 -2.01 -6.47 25.21
CA PRO A 356 -3.27 -6.98 25.73
C PRO A 356 -4.00 -5.88 26.50
N PRO A 357 -5.35 -5.84 26.47
CA PRO A 357 -6.10 -4.85 27.22
C PRO A 357 -5.70 -4.92 28.69
N GLN A 358 -5.44 -3.75 29.30
CA GLN A 358 -5.18 -3.67 30.73
C GLN A 358 -6.47 -4.09 31.46
N ILE A 359 -6.43 -5.26 32.09
CA ILE A 359 -7.53 -5.82 32.92
C ILE A 359 -7.65 -5.04 34.22
#